data_AF-A0A2V9PJC9-F1
#
_entry.id   AF-A0A2V9PJC9-F1
#
_cell.length_a   1.000
_cell.length_b   1.000
_cell.length_c   1.000
_cell.angle_alpha   90.00
_cell.angle_beta   90.00
_cell.angle_gamma   90.00
#
_symmetry.space_group_name_H-M   'P 1'
#
loop_
_entity.id
_entity.type
_entity.pdbx_description
1 polymer ?
#
loop_
_entity_poly.entity_id
_entity_poly.type
_entity_poly.pdbx_seq_one_letter_code
_entity_poly.pdbx_strand_id
1 'polypeptide(L)'
;MPASGAGRPFAQLQDAGMKTVKLEEIVRQKDPELKQVVEQLAQGEVLEAIQNLDRQGRVHEIQGHDERIAAIAKDYAKSPENTLVISPDNRSRIEINEREDHHIRTLVPRQDLTGADRTWAERYEVGDVLRYSRASKETGIGKGAYAQVKSIDVPKNWLTVELQDGTQRTYDPCRQQGVSVFREEMRSFSVGDRIQLTAPANKPKVANRELGTIESIDGDGRLRLKMDAAGAVELDPCKHPHLDHGYAMTSHSSQGQTADRVLIHVDTELAAKDLLNSRMAYVSVSRGRHDAQIYTNNAQTLGQELSRDVSHSHAIQQEPVAHKIEPQTTHTNEIGQGFGLGL
;
A
#
# COMPACT_ATOMS: atom_id res chain seq x y z
N MET A 1 8.46 -2.40 10.71
CA MET A 1 7.26 -2.04 11.49
C MET A 1 6.12 -2.99 11.12
N PRO A 2 5.18 -3.30 12.03
CA PRO A 2 4.19 -4.35 11.78
C PRO A 2 3.23 -3.96 10.66
N ALA A 3 2.84 -4.97 9.88
CA ALA A 3 1.89 -4.89 8.79
C ALA A 3 0.48 -4.59 9.32
N SER A 4 -0.29 -3.86 8.52
CA SER A 4 -1.72 -3.57 8.65
C SER A 4 -2.49 -4.74 9.29
N GLY A 5 -2.95 -4.55 10.54
CA GLY A 5 -3.90 -5.44 11.21
C GLY A 5 -3.59 -5.78 12.68
N ALA A 6 -2.38 -5.53 13.18
CA ALA A 6 -2.08 -5.67 14.61
C ALA A 6 -1.88 -4.26 15.21
N GLY A 7 -2.29 -4.04 16.45
CA GLY A 7 -2.16 -2.74 17.16
C GLY A 7 -0.70 -2.25 17.28
N ARG A 8 -0.39 -1.47 18.32
CA ARG A 8 0.99 -1.01 18.60
C ARG A 8 1.69 -1.90 19.65
N PRO A 9 1.78 -3.25 19.54
CA PRO A 9 2.26 -4.10 20.63
C PRO A 9 3.71 -3.84 20.97
N PHE A 10 4.54 -3.48 19.98
CA PHE A 10 5.93 -3.12 20.25
C PHE A 10 6.05 -1.82 21.06
N ALA A 11 5.30 -0.77 20.69
CA ALA A 11 5.28 0.48 21.44
C ALA A 11 4.72 0.26 22.86
N GLN A 12 3.65 -0.53 23.00
CA GLN A 12 3.08 -0.90 24.29
C GLN A 12 4.08 -1.65 25.17
N LEU A 13 4.90 -2.53 24.59
CA LEU A 13 5.98 -3.20 25.33
C LEU A 13 7.08 -2.22 25.74
N GLN A 14 7.41 -1.23 24.92
CA GLN A 14 8.34 -0.15 25.29
C GLN A 14 7.78 0.68 26.45
N ASP A 15 6.51 1.10 26.37
CA ASP A 15 5.81 1.85 27.42
C ASP A 15 5.69 1.03 28.72
N ALA A 16 5.56 -0.30 28.60
CA ALA A 16 5.55 -1.25 29.72
C ALA A 16 6.96 -1.59 30.26
N GLY A 17 8.02 -0.91 29.80
CA GLY A 17 9.37 -1.01 30.37
C GLY A 17 10.30 -2.02 29.69
N MET A 18 10.00 -2.47 28.46
CA MET A 18 10.92 -3.30 27.68
C MET A 18 12.25 -2.56 27.43
N LYS A 19 13.37 -3.18 27.80
CA LYS A 19 14.71 -2.66 27.48
C LYS A 19 14.88 -2.57 25.97
N THR A 20 15.23 -1.38 25.49
CA THR A 20 15.47 -1.12 24.07
C THR A 20 16.85 -0.55 23.87
N VAL A 21 17.45 -0.85 22.72
CA VAL A 21 18.68 -0.21 22.25
C VAL A 21 18.28 0.67 21.07
N LYS A 22 18.61 1.96 21.14
CA LYS A 22 18.38 2.91 20.05
C LYS A 22 19.64 2.98 19.19
N LEU A 23 19.48 2.79 17.89
CA LEU A 23 20.51 3.10 16.90
C LEU A 23 20.29 4.55 16.49
N GLU A 24 21.10 5.46 17.01
CA GLU A 24 20.96 6.90 16.81
C GLU A 24 21.73 7.41 15.58
N GLU A 25 22.69 6.61 15.09
CA GLU A 25 23.54 7.03 13.98
C GLU A 25 22.93 6.71 12.61
N ILE A 26 22.75 7.75 11.80
CA ILE A 26 22.33 7.64 10.40
C ILE A 26 23.57 7.49 9.51
N VAL A 27 23.75 6.29 8.95
CA VAL A 27 24.95 5.92 8.15
C VAL A 27 24.65 5.87 6.64
N ARG A 28 23.37 5.93 6.24
CA ARG A 28 22.94 5.74 4.84
C ARG A 28 23.30 6.95 3.97
N GLN A 29 22.96 8.15 4.41
CA GLN A 29 23.15 9.39 3.64
C GLN A 29 24.65 9.70 3.50
N LYS A 30 25.10 9.92 2.26
CA LYS A 30 26.47 10.27 1.91
C LYS A 30 26.66 11.77 1.71
N ASP A 31 25.58 12.46 1.34
CA ASP A 31 25.55 13.91 1.29
C ASP A 31 25.29 14.49 2.70
N PRO A 32 26.17 15.35 3.24
CA PRO A 32 26.03 15.89 4.60
C PRO A 32 24.79 16.77 4.79
N GLU A 33 24.40 17.54 3.78
CA GLU A 33 23.23 18.42 3.84
C GLU A 33 21.93 17.61 3.86
N LEU A 34 21.85 16.56 3.04
CA LEU A 34 20.74 15.61 3.07
C LEU A 34 20.71 14.81 4.38
N LYS A 35 21.88 14.46 4.93
CA LYS A 35 21.96 13.76 6.22
C LYS A 35 21.33 14.59 7.34
N GLN A 36 21.64 15.89 7.40
CA GLN A 36 21.06 16.79 8.39
C GLN A 36 19.53 16.83 8.30
N VAL A 37 18.97 16.93 7.09
CA VAL A 37 17.52 16.88 6.86
C VAL A 37 16.91 15.59 7.38
N VAL A 38 17.54 14.45 7.10
CA VAL A 38 17.03 13.13 7.53
C VAL A 38 17.10 12.98 9.06
N GLU A 39 18.10 13.56 9.72
CA GLU A 39 18.20 13.62 11.18
C GLU A 39 17.07 14.47 11.79
N GLN A 40 16.80 15.65 11.23
CA GLN A 40 15.68 16.51 11.65
C GLN A 40 14.33 15.78 11.50
N LEU A 41 14.10 15.11 10.36
CA LEU A 41 12.90 14.29 10.16
C LEU A 41 12.79 13.13 11.15
N ALA A 42 13.91 12.50 11.51
CA ALA A 42 13.93 11.41 12.51
C ALA A 42 13.57 11.89 13.92
N GLN A 43 13.88 13.14 14.24
CA GLN A 43 13.58 13.80 15.51
C GLN A 43 12.16 14.38 15.56
N GLY A 44 11.43 14.36 14.42
CA GLY A 44 10.08 14.91 14.31
C GLY A 44 10.05 16.41 13.97
N GLU A 45 11.20 17.02 13.68
CA GLU A 45 11.35 18.43 13.29
C GLU A 45 10.99 18.62 11.80
N VAL A 46 9.80 18.18 11.40
CA VAL A 46 9.42 18.07 9.98
C VAL A 46 9.39 19.44 9.29
N LEU A 47 8.83 20.46 9.94
CA LEU A 47 8.76 21.80 9.37
C LEU A 47 10.16 22.36 9.04
N GLU A 48 11.09 22.24 10.00
CA GLU A 48 12.46 22.73 9.83
C GLU A 48 13.21 21.93 8.76
N ALA A 49 12.98 20.61 8.70
CA ALA A 49 13.59 19.75 7.70
C ALA A 49 13.13 20.10 6.27
N ILE A 50 11.83 20.36 6.06
CA ILE A 50 11.31 20.77 4.76
C ILE A 50 11.85 22.15 4.37
N GLN A 51 11.92 23.10 5.29
CA GLN A 51 12.54 24.41 5.04
C GLN A 51 14.03 24.31 4.72
N ASN A 52 14.73 23.32 5.30
CA ASN A 52 16.14 23.06 4.99
C ASN A 52 16.29 22.48 3.58
N LEU A 53 15.45 21.52 3.18
CA LEU A 53 15.40 21.03 1.79
C LEU A 53 15.12 22.15 0.78
N ASP A 54 14.19 23.05 1.11
CA ASP A 54 13.86 24.18 0.25
C ASP A 54 15.05 25.15 0.10
N ARG A 55 15.73 25.47 1.21
CA ARG A 55 16.98 26.28 1.19
C ARG A 55 18.10 25.63 0.38
N GLN A 56 18.14 24.31 0.30
CA GLN A 56 19.07 23.56 -0.55
C GLN A 56 18.65 23.52 -2.03
N GLY A 57 17.52 24.13 -2.40
CA GLY A 57 16.98 24.11 -3.76
C GLY A 57 16.39 22.76 -4.17
N ARG A 58 15.97 21.94 -3.19
CA ARG A 58 15.45 20.58 -3.43
C ARG A 58 13.92 20.49 -3.40
N VAL A 59 13.22 21.61 -3.24
CA VAL A 59 11.76 21.69 -3.30
C VAL A 59 11.36 22.46 -4.56
N HIS A 60 10.52 21.85 -5.38
CA HIS A 60 10.05 22.39 -6.66
C HIS A 60 8.54 22.57 -6.59
N GLU A 61 8.08 23.83 -6.62
CA GLU A 61 6.66 24.15 -6.67
C GLU A 61 6.15 24.20 -8.11
N ILE A 62 5.18 23.35 -8.44
CA ILE A 62 4.50 23.28 -9.72
C ILE A 62 3.00 23.06 -9.47
N GLN A 63 2.19 24.09 -9.65
CA GLN A 63 0.75 24.06 -9.33
C GLN A 63 -0.01 23.04 -10.19
N GLY A 64 0.23 23.03 -11.51
CA GLY A 64 -0.44 22.14 -12.45
C GLY A 64 -0.07 20.67 -12.20
N HIS A 65 -1.08 19.82 -11.98
CA HIS A 65 -0.88 18.38 -11.74
C HIS A 65 -0.11 17.71 -12.89
N ASP A 66 -0.63 17.80 -14.12
CA ASP A 66 0.00 17.17 -15.29
C ASP A 66 1.40 17.73 -15.57
N GLU A 67 1.59 19.04 -15.36
CA GLU A 67 2.90 19.69 -15.51
C GLU A 67 3.91 19.17 -14.48
N ARG A 68 3.46 18.94 -13.24
CA ARG A 68 4.29 18.41 -12.16
C ARG A 68 4.66 16.95 -12.44
N ILE A 69 3.71 16.13 -12.87
CA ILE A 69 3.95 14.75 -13.33
C ILE A 69 4.99 14.74 -14.47
N ALA A 70 4.81 15.60 -15.47
CA ALA A 70 5.74 15.71 -16.59
C ALA A 70 7.14 16.19 -16.16
N ALA A 71 7.24 17.10 -15.19
CA ALA A 71 8.50 17.57 -14.65
C ALA A 71 9.25 16.46 -13.89
N ILE A 72 8.54 15.68 -13.08
CA ILE A 72 9.09 14.51 -12.38
C ILE A 72 9.61 13.49 -13.39
N ALA A 73 8.80 13.14 -14.40
CA ALA A 73 9.18 12.19 -15.43
C ALA A 73 10.41 12.67 -16.24
N LYS A 74 10.45 13.97 -16.57
CA LYS A 74 11.61 14.59 -17.24
C LYS A 74 12.87 14.53 -16.38
N ASP A 75 12.74 14.75 -15.07
CA ASP A 75 13.88 14.75 -14.16
C ASP A 75 14.39 13.35 -13.83
N TYR A 76 13.48 12.37 -13.76
CA TYR A 76 13.81 10.95 -13.72
C TYR A 76 14.63 10.53 -14.94
N ALA A 77 14.20 10.92 -16.14
CA ALA A 77 14.85 10.55 -17.40
C ALA A 77 16.30 11.06 -17.55
N LYS A 78 16.73 12.06 -16.77
CA LYS A 78 18.13 12.54 -16.79
C LYS A 78 19.10 11.53 -16.17
N SER A 79 18.64 10.74 -15.20
CA SER A 79 19.45 9.76 -14.47
C SER A 79 18.55 8.66 -13.92
N PRO A 80 18.03 7.78 -14.79
CA PRO A 80 17.09 6.73 -14.37
C PRO A 80 17.77 5.67 -13.50
N GLU A 81 19.07 5.45 -13.71
CA GLU A 81 19.91 4.55 -12.91
C GLU A 81 19.86 4.96 -11.42
N ASN A 82 19.49 4.04 -10.53
CA ASN A 82 19.43 4.26 -9.08
C ASN A 82 18.56 5.46 -8.62
N THR A 83 17.61 5.91 -9.43
CA THR A 83 16.62 6.92 -9.03
C THR A 83 15.28 6.27 -8.69
N LEU A 84 14.66 6.70 -7.59
CA LEU A 84 13.36 6.23 -7.14
C LEU A 84 12.38 7.41 -7.04
N VAL A 85 11.29 7.37 -7.79
CA VAL A 85 10.13 8.25 -7.59
C VAL A 85 9.26 7.72 -6.43
N ILE A 86 8.66 8.61 -5.65
CA ILE A 86 7.78 8.26 -4.53
C ILE A 86 6.56 9.14 -4.62
N SER A 87 5.37 8.54 -4.74
CA SER A 87 4.08 9.26 -4.69
C SER A 87 3.20 8.63 -3.61
N PRO A 88 2.48 9.42 -2.80
CA PRO A 88 1.59 8.90 -1.77
C PRO A 88 0.38 8.17 -2.37
N ASP A 89 -0.09 8.59 -3.54
CA ASP A 89 -1.30 8.06 -4.17
C ASP A 89 -1.00 7.18 -5.41
N ASN A 90 -1.87 6.20 -5.63
CA ASN A 90 -1.73 5.24 -6.73
C ASN A 90 -2.03 5.82 -8.11
N ARG A 91 -2.80 6.91 -8.20
CA ARG A 91 -3.21 7.51 -9.47
C ARG A 91 -2.05 8.27 -10.11
N SER A 92 -1.44 9.18 -9.38
CA SER A 92 -0.24 9.91 -9.83
C SER A 92 0.89 8.97 -10.17
N ARG A 93 1.01 7.85 -9.44
CA ARG A 93 1.95 6.78 -9.81
C ARG A 93 1.71 6.29 -11.23
N ILE A 94 0.47 5.99 -11.62
CA ILE A 94 0.17 5.47 -12.97
C ILE A 94 0.46 6.54 -14.02
N GLU A 95 0.11 7.80 -13.75
CA GLU A 95 0.29 8.90 -14.71
C GLU A 95 1.78 9.27 -14.94
N ILE A 96 2.65 9.14 -13.93
CA ILE A 96 4.11 9.27 -14.10
C ILE A 96 4.66 8.18 -15.04
N ASN A 97 3.92 7.08 -15.21
CA ASN A 97 4.37 5.89 -15.91
C ASN A 97 4.00 5.80 -17.39
N GLU A 98 3.14 6.67 -17.91
CA GLU A 98 2.68 6.56 -19.30
C GLU A 98 3.67 7.21 -20.29
N ARG A 99 4.48 6.38 -20.98
CA ARG A 99 5.25 6.76 -22.18
C ARG A 99 5.41 5.57 -23.13
N GLU A 100 4.90 5.70 -24.37
CA GLU A 100 5.11 4.79 -25.53
C GLU A 100 5.10 3.29 -25.16
N ASP A 101 3.91 2.77 -24.81
CA ASP A 101 3.83 1.61 -23.92
C ASP A 101 3.35 0.29 -24.53
N HIS A 102 4.03 -0.79 -24.13
CA HIS A 102 3.49 -2.13 -24.21
C HIS A 102 2.53 -2.39 -23.05
N HIS A 103 1.26 -2.64 -23.38
CA HIS A 103 0.22 -2.84 -22.38
C HIS A 103 0.21 -4.27 -21.87
N ILE A 104 0.56 -4.46 -20.60
CA ILE A 104 0.68 -5.74 -19.92
C ILE A 104 -0.41 -5.86 -18.86
N ARG A 105 -1.08 -7.01 -18.81
CA ARG A 105 -2.07 -7.32 -17.76
C ARG A 105 -1.35 -7.61 -16.44
N THR A 106 -1.78 -6.92 -15.39
CA THR A 106 -1.22 -7.08 -14.04
C THR A 106 -2.32 -7.29 -13.01
N LEU A 107 -1.98 -7.92 -11.89
CA LEU A 107 -2.85 -8.14 -10.74
C LEU A 107 -2.47 -7.21 -9.61
N VAL A 108 -3.38 -6.30 -9.28
CA VAL A 108 -3.21 -5.30 -8.21
C VAL A 108 -3.99 -5.74 -6.97
N PRO A 109 -3.35 -5.85 -5.80
CA PRO A 109 -4.05 -6.28 -4.58
C PRO A 109 -5.20 -5.34 -4.19
N ARG A 110 -6.34 -5.91 -3.80
CA ARG A 110 -7.45 -5.17 -3.16
C ARG A 110 -7.07 -4.79 -1.73
N GLN A 111 -6.43 -3.63 -1.57
CA GLN A 111 -5.95 -3.13 -0.27
C GLN A 111 -7.08 -2.65 0.64
N ASP A 112 -8.25 -2.37 0.06
CA ASP A 112 -9.50 -2.01 0.74
C ASP A 112 -10.12 -3.20 1.51
N LEU A 113 -9.75 -4.44 1.20
CA LEU A 113 -10.30 -5.64 1.84
C LEU A 113 -9.46 -6.14 3.01
N THR A 114 -9.99 -6.00 4.23
CA THR A 114 -9.41 -6.60 5.42
C THR A 114 -9.57 -8.12 5.44
N GLY A 115 -8.89 -8.80 6.37
CA GLY A 115 -9.07 -10.24 6.56
C GLY A 115 -10.50 -10.63 6.96
N ALA A 116 -11.20 -9.76 7.70
CA ALA A 116 -12.58 -9.96 8.09
C ALA A 116 -13.53 -9.69 6.91
N ASP A 117 -13.28 -8.68 6.09
CA ASP A 117 -14.11 -8.40 4.91
C ASP A 117 -14.13 -9.58 3.93
N ARG A 118 -13.01 -10.33 3.84
CA ARG A 118 -12.90 -11.53 2.99
C ARG A 118 -13.80 -12.70 3.42
N THR A 119 -14.47 -12.62 4.55
CA THR A 119 -15.45 -13.65 4.93
C THR A 119 -16.85 -13.37 4.36
N TRP A 120 -17.07 -12.17 3.80
CA TRP A 120 -18.36 -11.72 3.32
C TRP A 120 -18.38 -11.61 1.79
N ALA A 121 -19.26 -12.37 1.14
CA ALA A 121 -19.38 -12.42 -0.32
C ALA A 121 -19.72 -11.05 -0.93
N GLU A 122 -20.48 -10.21 -0.22
CA GLU A 122 -20.82 -8.84 -0.64
C GLU A 122 -19.63 -7.90 -0.82
N ARG A 123 -18.47 -8.24 -0.22
CA ARG A 123 -17.26 -7.42 -0.31
C ARG A 123 -16.45 -7.70 -1.58
N TYR A 124 -16.78 -8.76 -2.30
CA TYR A 124 -16.17 -9.11 -3.57
C TYR A 124 -16.88 -8.40 -4.72
N GLU A 125 -16.20 -8.31 -5.85
CA GLU A 125 -16.78 -7.82 -7.11
C GLU A 125 -16.64 -8.88 -8.20
N VAL A 126 -17.62 -8.94 -9.11
CA VAL A 126 -17.52 -9.79 -10.30
C VAL A 126 -16.32 -9.33 -11.13
N GLY A 127 -15.45 -10.27 -11.49
CA GLY A 127 -14.19 -10.00 -12.17
C GLY A 127 -12.96 -9.96 -11.24
N ASP A 128 -13.13 -9.88 -9.92
CA ASP A 128 -12.00 -9.99 -8.98
C ASP A 128 -11.24 -11.30 -9.22
N VAL A 129 -9.92 -11.24 -9.12
CA VAL A 129 -9.02 -12.39 -9.25
C VAL A 129 -8.58 -12.84 -7.86
N LEU A 130 -8.77 -14.12 -7.56
CA LEU A 130 -8.44 -14.74 -6.29
C LEU A 130 -7.22 -15.62 -6.43
N ARG A 131 -6.31 -15.54 -5.46
CA ARG A 131 -5.19 -16.46 -5.30
C ARG A 131 -5.30 -17.22 -4.00
N TYR A 132 -5.21 -18.54 -4.06
CA TYR A 132 -5.33 -19.41 -2.89
C TYR A 132 -3.95 -19.83 -2.39
N SER A 133 -3.53 -19.32 -1.22
CA SER A 133 -2.26 -19.70 -0.59
C SER A 133 -2.30 -21.05 0.13
N ARG A 134 -3.51 -21.59 0.37
CA ARG A 134 -3.79 -22.87 1.03
C ARG A 134 -4.71 -23.71 0.15
N ALA A 135 -4.49 -25.02 0.17
CA ALA A 135 -5.43 -25.95 -0.45
C ALA A 135 -6.66 -26.13 0.45
N SER A 136 -7.83 -26.34 -0.16
CA SER A 136 -9.07 -26.62 0.56
C SER A 136 -9.67 -27.92 0.05
N LYS A 137 -9.86 -28.89 0.96
CA LYS A 137 -10.50 -30.16 0.63
C LYS A 137 -11.99 -29.99 0.33
N GLU A 138 -12.63 -29.00 0.95
CA GLU A 138 -14.06 -28.72 0.81
C GLU A 138 -14.38 -28.18 -0.59
N THR A 139 -13.58 -27.22 -1.08
CA THR A 139 -13.80 -26.61 -2.40
C THR A 139 -13.04 -27.33 -3.52
N GLY A 140 -12.11 -28.22 -3.16
CA GLY A 140 -11.21 -28.88 -4.11
C GLY A 140 -10.17 -27.94 -4.73
N ILE A 141 -10.05 -26.71 -4.23
CA ILE A 141 -9.14 -25.70 -4.77
C ILE A 141 -7.73 -25.95 -4.23
N GLY A 142 -6.77 -26.11 -5.13
CA GLY A 142 -5.37 -26.37 -4.82
C GLY A 142 -4.60 -25.14 -4.33
N LYS A 143 -3.47 -25.38 -3.65
CA LYS A 143 -2.53 -24.32 -3.27
C LYS A 143 -1.89 -23.70 -4.51
N GLY A 144 -1.87 -22.37 -4.57
CA GLY A 144 -1.34 -21.58 -5.66
C GLY A 144 -2.31 -21.37 -6.81
N ALA A 145 -3.53 -21.93 -6.74
CA ALA A 145 -4.55 -21.76 -7.77
C ALA A 145 -4.99 -20.31 -7.88
N TYR A 146 -5.38 -19.93 -9.10
CA TYR A 146 -6.07 -18.68 -9.40
C TYR A 146 -7.50 -18.97 -9.85
N ALA A 147 -8.42 -18.10 -9.45
CA ALA A 147 -9.79 -18.11 -9.93
C ALA A 147 -10.30 -16.68 -10.16
N GLN A 148 -11.29 -16.52 -11.02
CA GLN A 148 -11.99 -15.25 -11.22
C GLN A 148 -13.40 -15.34 -10.63
N VAL A 149 -13.84 -14.31 -9.91
CA VAL A 149 -15.21 -14.22 -9.39
C VAL A 149 -16.18 -14.04 -10.56
N LYS A 150 -17.16 -14.94 -10.68
CA LYS A 150 -18.20 -14.91 -11.73
C LYS A 150 -19.54 -14.42 -11.21
N SER A 151 -19.91 -14.82 -10.00
CA SER A 151 -21.18 -14.40 -9.41
C SER A 151 -21.11 -14.39 -7.89
N ILE A 152 -21.98 -13.56 -7.30
CA ILE A 152 -22.08 -13.31 -5.87
C ILE A 152 -23.56 -13.45 -5.49
N ASP A 153 -23.88 -14.31 -4.54
CA ASP A 153 -25.21 -14.44 -3.92
C ASP A 153 -25.10 -13.92 -2.48
N VAL A 154 -25.43 -12.65 -2.31
CA VAL A 154 -25.31 -11.94 -1.02
C VAL A 154 -26.20 -12.57 0.07
N PRO A 155 -27.49 -12.87 -0.17
CA PRO A 155 -28.33 -13.50 0.86
C PRO A 155 -27.80 -14.82 1.40
N LYS A 156 -27.13 -15.64 0.57
CA LYS A 156 -26.56 -16.93 0.99
C LYS A 156 -25.09 -16.87 1.38
N ASN A 157 -24.46 -15.70 1.28
CA ASN A 157 -23.01 -15.53 1.38
C ASN A 157 -22.24 -16.48 0.46
N TRP A 158 -22.72 -16.72 -0.77
CA TRP A 158 -22.04 -17.62 -1.71
C TRP A 158 -21.25 -16.85 -2.75
N LEU A 159 -20.02 -17.31 -2.95
CA LEU A 159 -19.10 -16.81 -3.97
C LEU A 159 -18.88 -17.90 -5.02
N THR A 160 -19.21 -17.61 -6.27
CA THR A 160 -18.91 -18.50 -7.40
C THR A 160 -17.70 -18.00 -8.15
N VAL A 161 -16.70 -18.86 -8.28
CA VAL A 161 -15.41 -18.58 -8.91
C VAL A 161 -15.15 -19.56 -10.03
N GLU A 162 -14.45 -19.12 -11.07
CA GLU A 162 -13.99 -19.93 -12.19
C GLU A 162 -12.47 -20.07 -12.13
N LEU A 163 -11.98 -21.30 -12.05
CA LEU A 163 -10.56 -21.64 -12.07
C LEU A 163 -10.00 -21.50 -13.49
N GLN A 164 -8.66 -21.46 -13.62
CA GLN A 164 -7.98 -21.37 -14.93
C GLN A 164 -8.29 -22.53 -15.89
N ASP A 165 -8.71 -23.68 -15.37
CA ASP A 165 -9.13 -24.83 -16.17
C ASP A 165 -10.61 -24.75 -16.64
N GLY A 166 -11.29 -23.64 -16.36
CA GLY A 166 -12.70 -23.41 -16.65
C GLY A 166 -13.66 -24.00 -15.62
N THR A 167 -13.15 -24.70 -14.60
CA THR A 167 -14.00 -25.31 -13.56
C THR A 167 -14.57 -24.24 -12.65
N GLN A 168 -15.90 -24.25 -12.48
CA GLN A 168 -16.56 -23.38 -11.51
C GLN A 168 -16.70 -24.05 -10.14
N ARG A 169 -16.55 -23.23 -9.09
CA ARG A 169 -16.71 -23.61 -7.69
C ARG A 169 -17.51 -22.54 -6.98
N THR A 170 -18.56 -22.97 -6.28
CA THR A 170 -19.37 -22.11 -5.41
C THR A 170 -19.13 -22.50 -3.97
N TYR A 171 -18.81 -21.52 -3.12
CA TYR A 171 -18.53 -21.76 -1.71
C TYR A 171 -18.83 -20.54 -0.84
N ASP A 172 -18.94 -20.76 0.47
CA ASP A 172 -19.01 -19.68 1.47
C ASP A 172 -17.59 -19.17 1.79
N PRO A 173 -17.27 -17.90 1.53
CA PRO A 173 -15.93 -17.36 1.76
C PRO A 173 -15.51 -17.39 3.23
N CYS A 174 -16.44 -17.44 4.21
CA CYS A 174 -16.12 -17.66 5.62
C CYS A 174 -15.31 -18.95 5.86
N ARG A 175 -15.55 -19.97 5.05
CA ARG A 175 -14.94 -21.31 5.21
C ARG A 175 -13.63 -21.46 4.43
N GLN A 176 -13.27 -20.47 3.60
CA GLN A 176 -12.11 -20.53 2.74
C GLN A 176 -10.96 -19.67 3.28
N GLN A 177 -9.89 -20.34 3.73
CA GLN A 177 -8.73 -19.65 4.30
C GLN A 177 -7.64 -19.37 3.27
N GLY A 178 -6.84 -18.33 3.54
CA GLY A 178 -5.63 -18.04 2.77
C GLY A 178 -5.91 -17.45 1.39
N VAL A 179 -7.00 -16.69 1.24
CA VAL A 179 -7.38 -16.02 0.01
C VAL A 179 -6.76 -14.63 -0.07
N SER A 180 -6.11 -14.33 -1.18
CA SER A 180 -5.70 -12.99 -1.58
C SER A 180 -6.55 -12.54 -2.76
N VAL A 181 -7.03 -11.30 -2.73
CA VAL A 181 -7.95 -10.73 -3.73
C VAL A 181 -7.22 -9.64 -4.51
N PHE A 182 -7.39 -9.64 -5.82
CA PHE A 182 -6.74 -8.74 -6.76
C PHE A 182 -7.75 -8.23 -7.80
N ARG A 183 -7.46 -7.07 -8.38
CA ARG A 183 -8.10 -6.59 -9.62
C ARG A 183 -7.11 -6.74 -10.77
N GLU A 184 -7.65 -7.05 -11.94
CA GLU A 184 -6.88 -7.01 -13.19
C GLU A 184 -6.81 -5.55 -13.67
N GLU A 185 -5.60 -5.05 -13.90
CA GLU A 185 -5.35 -3.73 -14.46
C GLU A 185 -4.39 -3.84 -15.64
N MET A 186 -4.68 -3.12 -16.72
CA MET A 186 -3.72 -2.92 -17.80
C MET A 186 -2.69 -1.89 -17.33
N ARG A 187 -1.42 -2.28 -17.40
CA ARG A 187 -0.29 -1.40 -17.11
C ARG A 187 0.62 -1.30 -18.31
N SER A 188 1.02 -0.08 -18.55
CA SER A 188 1.99 0.34 -19.52
C SER A 188 3.40 0.01 -19.04
N PHE A 189 4.22 -0.66 -19.86
CA PHE A 189 5.64 -0.83 -19.57
C PHE A 189 6.49 -0.59 -20.80
N SER A 190 7.70 -0.09 -20.56
CA SER A 190 8.69 0.27 -21.55
C SER A 190 10.07 -0.34 -21.28
N VAL A 191 10.87 -0.50 -22.33
CA VAL A 191 12.27 -0.91 -22.19
C VAL A 191 13.02 0.17 -21.40
N GLY A 192 13.78 -0.25 -20.40
CA GLY A 192 14.44 0.63 -19.43
C GLY A 192 13.63 0.86 -18.15
N ASP A 193 12.36 0.44 -18.10
CA ASP A 193 11.55 0.64 -16.90
C ASP A 193 12.08 -0.14 -15.71
N ARG A 194 12.11 0.53 -14.57
CA ARG A 194 12.28 -0.14 -13.29
C ARG A 194 10.96 -0.79 -12.89
N ILE A 195 11.00 -2.07 -12.54
CA ILE A 195 9.83 -2.85 -12.10
C ILE A 195 10.11 -3.58 -10.80
N GLN A 196 9.04 -3.98 -10.10
CA GLN A 196 9.08 -4.86 -8.94
C GLN A 196 8.07 -5.98 -9.11
N LEU A 197 8.38 -7.15 -8.56
CA LEU A 197 7.40 -8.22 -8.42
C LEU A 197 6.57 -8.03 -7.15
N THR A 198 5.25 -8.09 -7.25
CA THR A 198 4.33 -7.97 -6.09
C THR A 198 3.97 -9.32 -5.46
N ALA A 199 4.44 -10.41 -6.07
CA ALA A 199 4.39 -11.77 -5.54
C ALA A 199 5.65 -12.55 -5.98
N PRO A 200 6.12 -13.52 -5.19
CA PRO A 200 7.31 -14.29 -5.56
C PRO A 200 7.06 -15.12 -6.83
N ALA A 201 8.02 -15.10 -7.74
CA ALA A 201 8.04 -15.92 -8.94
C ALA A 201 9.00 -17.10 -8.75
N ASN A 202 8.47 -18.22 -8.25
CA ASN A 202 9.27 -19.36 -7.79
C ASN A 202 10.08 -20.04 -8.90
N LYS A 203 9.58 -20.08 -10.14
CA LYS A 203 10.30 -20.67 -11.28
C LYS A 203 11.56 -19.88 -11.65
N PRO A 204 11.47 -18.55 -11.88
CA PRO A 204 12.66 -17.73 -12.07
C PRO A 204 13.41 -17.40 -10.76
N LYS A 205 12.97 -17.93 -9.61
CA LYS A 205 13.54 -17.68 -8.27
C LYS A 205 13.65 -16.20 -7.88
N VAL A 206 12.70 -15.40 -8.34
CA VAL A 206 12.64 -13.97 -8.02
C VAL A 206 11.78 -13.76 -6.77
N ALA A 207 12.33 -13.04 -5.80
CA ALA A 207 11.66 -12.76 -4.54
C ALA A 207 10.57 -11.68 -4.69
N ASN A 208 9.65 -11.64 -3.74
CA ASN A 208 8.69 -10.53 -3.66
C ASN A 208 9.43 -9.21 -3.37
N ARG A 209 9.02 -8.13 -4.04
CA ARG A 209 9.63 -6.78 -4.01
C ARG A 209 11.07 -6.71 -4.51
N GLU A 210 11.53 -7.75 -5.20
CA GLU A 210 12.81 -7.66 -5.90
C GLU A 210 12.66 -6.71 -7.09
N LEU A 211 13.61 -5.78 -7.21
CA LEU A 211 13.64 -4.79 -8.27
C LEU A 211 14.42 -5.34 -9.47
N GLY A 212 13.90 -5.04 -10.66
CA GLY A 212 14.55 -5.33 -11.93
C GLY A 212 14.34 -4.21 -12.92
N THR A 213 15.13 -4.21 -13.99
CA THR A 213 14.98 -3.28 -15.11
C THR A 213 14.60 -4.06 -16.35
N ILE A 214 13.62 -3.58 -17.12
CA ILE A 214 13.24 -4.20 -18.39
C ILE A 214 14.36 -3.95 -19.40
N GLU A 215 15.02 -5.01 -19.88
CA GLU A 215 16.03 -4.94 -20.95
C GLU A 215 15.41 -5.05 -22.35
N SER A 216 14.35 -5.84 -22.48
CA SER A 216 13.58 -5.96 -23.72
C SER A 216 12.15 -6.41 -23.46
N ILE A 217 11.25 -6.00 -24.34
CA ILE A 217 9.85 -6.46 -24.40
C ILE A 217 9.68 -7.11 -25.77
N ASP A 218 9.38 -8.41 -25.78
CA ASP A 218 9.14 -9.15 -27.02
C ASP A 218 7.72 -8.83 -27.55
N GLY A 219 7.49 -9.05 -28.85
CA GLY A 219 6.19 -8.76 -29.49
C GLY A 219 5.00 -9.58 -28.95
N ASP A 220 5.27 -10.64 -28.18
CA ASP A 220 4.25 -11.43 -27.48
C ASP A 220 4.08 -11.05 -26.00
N GLY A 221 4.74 -9.97 -25.56
CA GLY A 221 4.67 -9.43 -24.21
C GLY A 221 5.61 -10.08 -23.20
N ARG A 222 6.50 -11.00 -23.62
CA ARG A 222 7.56 -11.51 -22.72
C ARG A 222 8.55 -10.41 -22.37
N LEU A 223 8.96 -10.40 -21.11
CA LEU A 223 9.90 -9.43 -20.56
C LEU A 223 11.24 -10.11 -20.31
N ARG A 224 12.32 -9.52 -20.81
CA ARG A 224 13.67 -9.80 -20.31
C ARG A 224 14.02 -8.75 -19.28
N LEU A 225 14.32 -9.19 -18.08
CA LEU A 225 14.53 -8.35 -16.90
C LEU A 225 15.96 -8.52 -16.40
N LYS A 226 16.64 -7.43 -16.09
CA LYS A 226 17.86 -7.44 -15.29
C LYS A 226 17.48 -7.22 -13.83
N MET A 227 17.41 -8.29 -13.06
CA MET A 227 17.14 -8.25 -11.62
C MET A 227 18.39 -7.82 -10.85
N ASP A 228 18.22 -7.05 -9.78
CA ASP A 228 19.34 -6.55 -8.98
C ASP A 228 20.08 -7.66 -8.24
N ALA A 229 19.35 -8.66 -7.75
CA ALA A 229 19.91 -9.74 -6.94
C ALA A 229 20.04 -11.06 -7.72
N ALA A 230 19.16 -11.31 -8.70
CA ALA A 230 19.10 -12.57 -9.45
C ALA A 230 19.71 -12.53 -10.87
N GLY A 231 20.20 -11.39 -11.35
CA GLY A 231 20.75 -11.25 -12.71
C GLY A 231 19.66 -11.24 -13.80
N ALA A 232 20.00 -11.64 -15.03
CA ALA A 232 19.04 -11.64 -16.14
C ALA A 232 17.98 -12.74 -15.99
N VAL A 233 16.70 -12.38 -16.09
CA VAL A 233 15.53 -13.23 -15.92
C VAL A 233 14.54 -12.98 -17.05
N GLU A 234 14.02 -14.05 -17.65
CA GLU A 234 12.86 -13.96 -18.55
C GLU A 234 11.57 -14.19 -17.77
N LEU A 235 10.60 -13.29 -17.96
CA LEU A 235 9.31 -13.31 -17.30
C LEU A 235 8.19 -13.25 -18.33
N ASP A 236 7.24 -14.16 -18.20
CA ASP A 236 6.00 -14.18 -18.98
C ASP A 236 4.88 -13.59 -18.09
N PRO A 237 4.41 -12.36 -18.38
CA PRO A 237 3.39 -11.71 -17.56
C PRO A 237 2.06 -12.44 -17.53
N CYS A 238 1.73 -13.25 -18.54
CA CYS A 238 0.51 -14.08 -18.52
C CYS A 238 0.59 -15.16 -17.44
N LYS A 239 1.80 -15.66 -17.14
CA LYS A 239 2.03 -16.64 -16.07
C LYS A 239 2.34 -15.98 -14.72
N HIS A 240 2.90 -14.78 -14.76
CA HIS A 240 3.33 -14.01 -13.60
C HIS A 240 2.81 -12.57 -13.67
N PRO A 241 1.49 -12.34 -13.54
CA PRO A 241 0.91 -11.01 -13.66
C PRO A 241 1.12 -10.13 -12.42
N HIS A 242 2.03 -10.52 -11.52
CA HIS A 242 2.30 -9.80 -10.27
C HIS A 242 3.46 -8.84 -10.44
N LEU A 243 3.22 -7.81 -11.25
CA LEU A 243 4.20 -6.81 -11.65
C LEU A 243 3.67 -5.41 -11.32
N ASP A 244 4.58 -4.54 -10.91
CA ASP A 244 4.32 -3.13 -10.70
C ASP A 244 5.57 -2.33 -11.04
N HIS A 245 5.45 -1.03 -11.24
CA HIS A 245 6.62 -0.18 -11.47
C HIS A 245 7.45 -0.10 -10.18
N GLY A 246 8.75 -0.20 -10.35
CA GLY A 246 9.77 -0.18 -9.30
C GLY A 246 10.28 1.22 -9.01
N TYR A 247 10.02 2.18 -9.90
CA TYR A 247 10.40 3.57 -9.67
C TYR A 247 9.32 4.37 -8.95
N ALA A 248 8.13 3.87 -8.66
CA ALA A 248 7.11 4.62 -7.92
C ALA A 248 6.51 3.75 -6.81
N MET A 249 7.08 3.86 -5.61
CA MET A 249 6.63 3.12 -4.43
C MET A 249 5.85 4.03 -3.48
N THR A 250 4.80 3.48 -2.86
CA THR A 250 4.21 4.11 -1.67
C THR A 250 5.26 4.12 -0.55
N SER A 251 5.30 5.14 0.30
CA SER A 251 6.31 5.24 1.37
C SER A 251 6.35 3.99 2.28
N HIS A 252 5.21 3.32 2.47
CA HIS A 252 5.15 2.05 3.21
C HIS A 252 5.80 0.87 2.46
N SER A 253 5.72 0.81 1.13
CA SER A 253 6.32 -0.26 0.31
C SER A 253 7.83 -0.04 0.05
N SER A 254 8.31 1.20 0.11
CA SER A 254 9.76 1.52 -0.03
C SER A 254 10.60 1.14 1.20
N GLN A 255 9.95 0.92 2.35
CA GLN A 255 10.21 -0.14 3.33
C GLN A 255 11.59 -0.84 3.49
N GLY A 256 12.75 -0.19 3.34
CA GLY A 256 14.07 -0.83 3.48
C GLY A 256 14.97 -0.74 2.24
N GLN A 257 14.47 -0.17 1.14
CA GLN A 257 15.23 0.04 -0.09
C GLN A 257 16.07 1.33 0.00
N THR A 258 17.19 1.37 -0.71
CA THR A 258 18.10 2.51 -0.80
C THR A 258 18.30 2.84 -2.27
N ALA A 259 18.09 4.09 -2.65
CA ALA A 259 18.34 4.62 -3.99
C ALA A 259 19.42 5.71 -3.89
N ASP A 260 20.18 5.95 -4.95
CA ASP A 260 21.15 7.05 -4.94
C ASP A 260 20.43 8.40 -4.94
N ARG A 261 19.31 8.47 -5.67
CA ARG A 261 18.48 9.66 -5.81
C ARG A 261 17.01 9.33 -5.60
N VAL A 262 16.25 10.22 -4.98
CA VAL A 262 14.79 10.09 -4.87
C VAL A 262 14.05 11.34 -5.33
N LEU A 263 12.95 11.14 -6.06
CA LEU A 263 12.05 12.20 -6.51
C LEU A 263 10.68 11.98 -5.84
N ILE A 264 10.21 12.92 -5.05
CA ILE A 264 9.04 12.74 -4.18
C ILE A 264 7.94 13.65 -4.71
N HIS A 265 6.84 13.07 -5.18
CA HIS A 265 5.64 13.79 -5.52
C HIS A 265 4.78 13.99 -4.27
N VAL A 266 4.41 15.23 -3.97
CA VAL A 266 3.51 15.58 -2.88
C VAL A 266 2.40 16.48 -3.41
N ASP A 267 1.16 16.01 -3.40
CA ASP A 267 0.01 16.85 -3.70
C ASP A 267 -0.73 17.20 -2.40
N THR A 268 -0.76 18.49 -2.05
CA THR A 268 -1.36 19.00 -0.82
C THR A 268 -2.87 19.30 -0.92
N GLU A 269 -3.46 19.21 -2.12
CA GLU A 269 -4.86 19.57 -2.39
C GLU A 269 -5.74 18.35 -2.75
N LEU A 270 -5.16 17.23 -3.20
CA LEU A 270 -5.90 16.03 -3.59
C LEU A 270 -6.31 15.09 -2.43
N ALA A 271 -7.15 14.09 -2.75
CA ALA A 271 -7.72 13.03 -1.90
C ALA A 271 -6.71 12.18 -1.10
N ALA A 272 -5.40 12.41 -1.28
CA ALA A 272 -4.32 11.76 -0.55
C ALA A 272 -3.79 12.58 0.63
N LYS A 273 -4.47 13.67 1.00
CA LYS A 273 -4.15 14.52 2.15
C LYS A 273 -3.98 13.73 3.46
N ASP A 274 -4.74 12.66 3.65
CA ASP A 274 -4.63 11.77 4.82
C ASP A 274 -3.38 10.87 4.80
N LEU A 275 -2.73 10.73 3.64
CA LEU A 275 -1.49 9.99 3.46
C LEU A 275 -0.25 10.87 3.70
N LEU A 276 -0.43 12.19 3.74
CA LEU A 276 0.61 13.15 4.08
C LEU A 276 0.77 13.24 5.59
N ASN A 277 1.94 12.81 6.09
CA ASN A 277 2.28 12.83 7.50
C ASN A 277 3.79 12.76 7.71
N SER A 278 4.20 12.95 8.96
CA SER A 278 5.62 13.01 9.36
C SER A 278 6.37 11.74 8.95
N ARG A 279 5.69 10.59 9.04
CA ARG A 279 6.22 9.29 8.65
C ARG A 279 6.40 9.17 7.14
N MET A 280 5.48 9.67 6.33
CA MET A 280 5.61 9.73 4.86
C MET A 280 6.85 10.55 4.50
N ALA A 281 7.00 11.74 5.09
CA ALA A 281 8.15 12.61 4.85
C ALA A 281 9.48 11.92 5.20
N TYR A 282 9.60 11.41 6.43
CA TYR A 282 10.80 10.71 6.89
C TYR A 282 11.13 9.50 6.02
N VAL A 283 10.14 8.65 5.75
CA VAL A 283 10.37 7.42 5.00
C VAL A 283 10.69 7.70 3.54
N SER A 284 10.17 8.79 2.95
CA SER A 284 10.44 9.11 1.54
C SER A 284 11.83 9.75 1.37
N VAL A 285 12.16 10.76 2.17
CA VAL A 285 13.45 11.48 2.09
C VAL A 285 14.62 10.58 2.49
N SER A 286 14.46 9.74 3.52
CA SER A 286 15.53 8.85 4.01
C SER A 286 15.94 7.73 3.03
N ARG A 287 15.26 7.57 1.89
CA ARG A 287 15.58 6.57 0.85
C ARG A 287 16.75 7.00 -0.04
N GLY A 288 16.94 8.31 -0.22
CA GLY A 288 18.04 8.87 -0.99
C GLY A 288 19.36 8.76 -0.25
N ARG A 289 20.37 8.20 -0.92
CA ARG A 289 21.75 8.14 -0.42
C ARG A 289 22.48 9.45 -0.69
N HIS A 290 22.30 10.02 -1.87
CA HIS A 290 22.98 11.23 -2.33
C HIS A 290 22.02 12.40 -2.57
N ASP A 291 20.82 12.11 -3.07
CA ASP A 291 19.87 13.16 -3.44
C ASP A 291 18.42 12.81 -3.11
N ALA A 292 17.65 13.85 -2.76
CA ALA A 292 16.21 13.80 -2.53
C ALA A 292 15.57 15.12 -2.99
N GLN A 293 14.64 15.03 -3.94
CA GLN A 293 13.93 16.18 -4.52
C GLN A 293 12.44 16.04 -4.22
N ILE A 294 11.77 17.13 -3.83
CA ILE A 294 10.32 17.16 -3.60
C ILE A 294 9.66 18.03 -4.67
N TYR A 295 8.61 17.50 -5.30
CA TYR A 295 7.75 18.20 -6.24
C TYR A 295 6.38 18.37 -5.60
N THR A 296 5.97 19.61 -5.37
CA THR A 296 4.72 19.95 -4.68
C THR A 296 3.88 20.94 -5.47
N ASN A 297 2.56 20.92 -5.28
CA ASN A 297 1.67 21.98 -5.77
C ASN A 297 1.75 23.26 -4.94
N ASN A 298 2.21 23.17 -3.68
CA ASN A 298 2.32 24.32 -2.77
C ASN A 298 3.49 24.09 -1.77
N ALA A 299 4.56 24.87 -1.89
CA ALA A 299 5.72 24.74 -0.98
C ALA A 299 5.47 25.38 0.40
N GLN A 300 4.58 26.38 0.47
CA GLN A 300 4.28 27.12 1.70
C GLN A 300 3.55 26.25 2.71
N THR A 301 2.60 25.43 2.25
CA THR A 301 1.81 24.54 3.11
C THR A 301 2.46 23.17 3.30
N LEU A 302 3.41 22.78 2.44
CA LEU A 302 4.05 21.47 2.43
C LEU A 302 4.55 21.02 3.82
N GLY A 303 5.31 21.88 4.51
CA GLY A 303 5.85 21.55 5.82
C GLY A 303 4.75 21.31 6.87
N GLN A 304 3.66 22.08 6.83
CA GLN A 304 2.53 21.92 7.75
C GLN A 304 1.74 20.65 7.45
N GLU A 305 1.48 20.38 6.17
CA GLU A 305 0.77 19.20 5.68
C GLU A 305 1.54 17.91 6.03
N LEU A 306 2.87 17.92 5.87
CA LEU A 306 3.74 16.80 6.25
C LEU A 306 4.00 16.71 7.76
N SER A 307 3.78 17.77 8.55
CA SER A 307 3.96 17.73 10.01
C SER A 307 2.79 17.05 10.73
N ARG A 308 1.71 16.68 10.03
CA ARG A 308 0.57 16.00 10.64
C ARG A 308 0.97 14.67 11.22
N ASP A 309 0.49 14.41 12.43
CA ASP A 309 0.70 13.14 13.12
C ASP A 309 -0.56 12.27 13.00
N VAL A 310 -0.42 11.12 12.37
CA VAL A 310 -1.48 10.11 12.28
C VAL A 310 -1.28 9.12 13.42
N SER A 311 -1.69 9.54 14.60
CA SER A 311 -1.71 8.66 15.78
C SER A 311 -2.88 7.68 15.68
N HIS A 312 -2.60 6.39 15.53
CA HIS A 312 -3.61 5.35 15.77
C HIS A 312 -3.89 5.27 17.28
N SER A 313 -5.11 5.63 17.69
CA SER A 313 -5.55 5.64 19.09
C SER A 313 -5.49 4.27 19.77
N HIS A 314 -5.23 4.27 21.07
CA HIS A 314 -5.06 3.08 21.89
C HIS A 314 -6.42 2.42 22.17
N ALA A 315 -6.53 1.09 21.99
CA ALA A 315 -7.72 0.36 22.43
C ALA A 315 -7.88 0.32 23.96
N ILE A 316 -6.81 0.55 24.72
CA ILE A 316 -6.78 0.45 26.20
C ILE A 316 -7.29 1.73 26.89
N GLN A 317 -7.45 2.84 26.16
CA GLN A 317 -7.92 4.11 26.73
C GLN A 317 -9.41 4.40 26.48
N GLN A 318 -10.18 3.45 25.96
CA GLN A 318 -11.63 3.54 26.10
C GLN A 318 -11.96 3.15 27.55
N GLU A 319 -11.94 4.13 28.46
CA GLU A 319 -12.65 3.98 29.72
C GLU A 319 -14.10 3.59 29.36
N PRO A 320 -14.62 2.48 29.91
CA PRO A 320 -16.02 2.18 29.73
C PRO A 320 -16.80 3.31 30.37
N VAL A 321 -17.46 4.13 29.55
CA VAL A 321 -18.45 5.09 30.04
C VAL A 321 -19.53 4.27 30.70
N ALA A 322 -19.43 4.12 32.02
CA ALA A 322 -20.44 3.51 32.85
C ALA A 322 -21.72 4.29 32.62
N HIS A 323 -22.63 3.72 31.82
CA HIS A 323 -23.98 4.23 31.70
C HIS A 323 -24.62 4.08 33.07
N LYS A 324 -24.69 5.20 33.79
CA LYS A 324 -25.44 5.34 35.02
C LYS A 324 -26.91 5.15 34.66
N ILE A 325 -27.44 3.96 34.88
CA ILE A 325 -28.86 3.68 34.75
C ILE A 325 -29.55 4.45 35.89
N GLU A 326 -30.16 5.58 35.55
CA GLU A 326 -31.10 6.24 36.46
C GLU A 326 -32.41 5.45 36.48
N PRO A 327 -32.95 5.11 37.67
CA PRO A 327 -34.21 4.39 37.77
C PRO A 327 -35.36 5.27 37.27
N GLN A 328 -36.04 4.81 36.22
CA GLN A 328 -37.27 5.41 35.73
C GLN A 328 -38.37 5.34 36.80
N THR A 329 -38.97 6.50 37.06
CA THR A 329 -40.17 6.68 37.89
C THR A 329 -41.34 5.90 37.28
N THR A 330 -41.85 4.94 38.06
CA THR A 330 -43.11 4.24 37.81
C THR A 330 -44.27 5.23 37.73
N HIS A 331 -44.84 5.38 36.54
CA HIS A 331 -46.19 5.91 36.37
C HIS A 331 -47.18 4.76 36.17
N THR A 332 -48.04 4.65 37.18
CA THR A 332 -49.29 3.92 37.30
C THR A 332 -50.12 3.95 36.03
N ASN A 333 -50.65 2.80 35.62
CA ASN A 333 -51.94 2.75 34.93
C ASN A 333 -52.76 1.59 35.51
N GLU A 334 -53.84 1.97 36.17
CA GLU A 334 -54.89 1.09 36.66
C GLU A 334 -55.84 0.65 35.53
N ILE A 335 -56.61 -0.37 35.88
CA ILE A 335 -57.97 -0.74 35.46
C ILE A 335 -58.08 -1.91 34.47
N GLY A 336 -58.64 -3.01 35.00
CA GLY A 336 -59.26 -4.09 34.23
C GLY A 336 -59.71 -5.26 35.11
N GLN A 337 -60.78 -5.06 35.89
CA GLN A 337 -61.45 -6.09 36.69
C GLN A 337 -61.95 -7.27 35.84
N GLY A 338 -61.84 -8.49 36.39
CA GLY A 338 -62.47 -9.70 35.85
C GLY A 338 -62.53 -10.81 36.90
N PHE A 339 -63.72 -11.04 37.44
CA PHE A 339 -64.11 -12.06 38.42
C PHE A 339 -63.87 -13.52 37.96
N GLY A 340 -63.70 -14.45 38.90
CA GLY A 340 -63.97 -15.87 38.66
C GLY A 340 -63.50 -16.85 39.74
N LEU A 341 -64.42 -17.27 40.61
CA LEU A 341 -64.28 -18.28 41.67
C LEU A 341 -63.97 -19.70 41.15
N GLY A 342 -63.31 -20.50 41.99
CA GLY A 342 -63.29 -21.96 41.92
C GLY A 342 -62.81 -22.55 43.24
N LEU A 343 -63.70 -23.28 43.91
CA LEU A 343 -63.66 -23.86 45.27
C LEU A 343 -62.40 -24.65 45.64
#